data_AF-A0A920REG2-F1
#
_entry.id   AF-A0A920REG2-F1
#
_cell.length_a   1.000
_cell.length_b   1.000
_cell.length_c   1.000
_cell.angle_alpha   90.00
_cell.angle_beta   90.00
_cell.angle_gamma   90.00
#
_symmetry.space_group_name_H-M   'P 1'
#
loop_
_entity.id
_entity.type
_entity.pdbx_description
1 polymer ?
#
loop_
_entity_poly.entity_id
_entity_poly.type
_entity_poly.pdbx_seq_one_letter_code
_entity_poly.pdbx_strand_id
1 'polypeptide(L)' 'MSYSDRDGIIWFDGELVPWRDAKVHVLTHSLHYGPGVFEGIRAYKTDQGTAVFLPR' A
#
# COMPACT_ATOMS: atom_id res chain seq x y z
N MET A 1 12.38 12.74 -3.96
CA MET A 1 11.01 12.44 -4.42
C MET A 1 10.19 11.96 -3.22
N SER A 2 8.95 12.44 -3.08
CA SER A 2 8.07 12.04 -1.96
C SER A 2 7.35 10.71 -2.25
N TYR A 3 7.01 9.96 -1.21
CA TYR A 3 6.07 8.82 -1.32
C TYR A 3 4.61 9.27 -1.28
N SER A 4 4.29 10.46 -0.78
CA SER A 4 2.91 10.96 -0.70
C SER A 4 2.42 11.68 -1.96
N ASP A 5 3.34 12.15 -2.81
CA ASP A 5 3.04 12.92 -4.02
C ASP A 5 3.40 12.10 -5.26
N ARG A 6 2.47 11.25 -5.69
CA ARG A 6 2.57 10.38 -6.88
C ARG A 6 1.22 10.27 -7.56
N ASP A 7 1.25 9.95 -8.85
CA ASP A 7 0.06 9.55 -9.59
C ASP A 7 -0.20 8.05 -9.41
N GLY A 8 -1.48 7.67 -9.47
CA GLY A 8 -1.93 6.30 -9.26
C GLY A 8 -3.03 6.22 -8.21
N ILE A 9 -3.32 4.99 -7.80
CA ILE A 9 -4.39 4.65 -6.85
C ILE A 9 -3.85 3.76 -5.72
N ILE A 10 -4.44 3.90 -4.54
CA ILE A 10 -4.20 3.04 -3.37
C ILE A 10 -5.54 2.40 -3.01
N TRP A 11 -5.53 1.12 -2.71
CA TRP A 11 -6.69 0.46 -2.10
C TRP A 11 -6.71 0.81 -0.61
N PHE A 12 -7.79 1.44 -0.15
CA PHE A 12 -7.93 1.97 1.19
C PHE A 12 -9.37 1.74 1.68
N ASP A 13 -9.52 0.97 2.77
CA ASP A 13 -10.80 0.68 3.43
C ASP A 13 -11.95 0.23 2.52
N GLY A 14 -11.66 -0.62 1.53
CA GLY A 14 -12.66 -1.18 0.61
C GLY A 14 -12.75 -0.50 -0.75
N GLU A 15 -12.07 0.63 -0.94
CA GLU A 15 -12.20 1.44 -2.15
C GLU A 15 -10.85 1.77 -2.79
N LEU A 16 -10.85 2.08 -4.09
CA LEU A 16 -9.68 2.59 -4.80
C LEU A 16 -9.71 4.12 -4.76
N VAL A 17 -8.78 4.72 -4.01
CA VAL A 17 -8.67 6.17 -3.87
C VAL A 17 -7.46 6.71 -4.62
N PRO A 18 -7.45 7.98 -5.07
CA PRO A 18 -6.25 8.61 -5.60
C PRO A 18 -5.09 8.53 -4.59
N TRP A 19 -3.88 8.29 -5.07
CA TRP A 19 -2.70 8.09 -4.22
C TRP A 19 -2.52 9.20 -3.15
N ARG A 20 -2.80 10.45 -3.51
CA ARG A 20 -2.67 11.61 -2.63
C ARG A 20 -3.72 11.67 -1.53
N ASP A 21 -4.82 10.92 -1.65
CA ASP A 21 -5.96 10.96 -0.74
C ASP A 21 -5.95 9.84 0.31
N ALA A 22 -5.07 8.85 0.17
CA ALA A 22 -4.83 7.80 1.18
C ALA A 22 -4.10 8.37 2.41
N LYS A 23 -4.83 9.13 3.24
CA LYS A 23 -4.31 9.83 4.42
C LYS A 23 -4.92 9.26 5.70
N VAL A 24 -4.12 9.32 6.77
CA VAL A 24 -4.58 9.10 8.14
C VAL A 24 -4.32 10.34 8.97
N HIS A 25 -5.08 10.53 10.06
CA HIS A 25 -4.86 11.65 10.96
C HIS A 25 -3.53 11.51 11.73
N VAL A 26 -2.91 12.63 12.12
CA VAL A 26 -1.64 12.60 12.86
C VAL A 26 -1.76 11.92 14.23
N LEU A 27 -2.97 11.81 14.77
CA LEU A 27 -3.25 11.13 16.04
C LEU A 27 -3.64 9.64 15.87
N THR A 28 -3.39 9.02 14.71
CA THR A 28 -3.68 7.60 14.52
C THR A 28 -2.90 6.73 15.51
N HIS A 29 -3.61 5.89 16.24
CA HIS A 29 -3.07 5.09 17.34
C HIS A 29 -1.82 4.26 16.97
N SER A 30 -1.85 3.59 15.82
CA SER A 30 -0.72 2.79 15.31
C SER A 30 0.55 3.61 15.08
N LEU A 31 0.44 4.91 14.79
CA LEU A 31 1.57 5.80 14.59
C LEU A 31 2.27 6.17 15.91
N HIS A 32 1.52 6.25 17.01
CA HIS A 32 2.05 6.64 18.32
C HIS A 32 2.47 5.46 19.19
N TYR A 33 1.77 4.33 19.06
CA TYR A 33 1.92 3.20 19.98
C TYR A 33 2.44 1.93 19.31
N GLY A 34 2.58 1.92 17.98
CA GLY A 34 3.12 0.79 17.22
C GLY A 34 2.22 -0.44 16.94
N PRO A 35 0.95 -0.58 17.39
CA PRO A 35 0.18 -1.75 17.02
C PRO A 35 -0.23 -1.68 15.55
N GLY A 36 0.19 -2.66 14.76
CA GLY A 36 -0.14 -2.79 13.34
C GLY A 36 0.59 -3.98 12.76
N VAL A 37 0.03 -4.55 11.70
CA VAL A 37 0.67 -5.63 10.93
C VAL A 37 0.68 -5.21 9.46
N PHE A 38 1.74 -5.57 8.75
CA PHE A 38 1.86 -5.35 7.32
C PHE A 38 2.57 -6.55 6.68
N GLU A 39 2.31 -6.76 5.40
CA GLU A 39 2.96 -7.80 4.60
C GLU A 39 3.76 -7.20 3.46
N GLY A 40 4.76 -7.94 2.99
CA GLY A 40 5.60 -7.57 1.87
C GLY A 40 5.42 -8.54 0.71
N ILE A 41 4.71 -8.12 -0.34
CA ILE A 41 4.45 -8.94 -1.52
C ILE A 41 5.23 -8.38 -2.72
N ARG A 42 5.76 -9.27 -3.58
CA ARG A 42 6.42 -8.90 -4.84
C ARG A 42 5.65 -9.43 -6.04
N ALA A 43 5.53 -8.60 -7.06
CA ALA A 43 5.03 -9.01 -8.38
C ALA A 43 6.16 -8.95 -9.41
N TYR A 44 6.19 -9.92 -10.31
CA TYR A 44 7.23 -10.06 -11.33
C TYR A 44 6.60 -10.17 -12.70
N LYS A 45 7.30 -9.66 -13.72
CA LYS A 45 6.96 -9.91 -15.11
C LYS A 45 7.35 -11.36 -15.45
N THR A 46 6.41 -12.12 -15.99
CA THR A 46 6.62 -13.49 -16.48
C THR A 46 6.23 -13.57 -17.96
N ASP A 47 6.54 -14.68 -18.62
CA ASP A 47 6.14 -14.91 -20.02
C ASP A 47 4.62 -14.95 -20.21
N GLN A 48 3.84 -15.17 -19.13
CA GLN A 48 2.37 -15.17 -19.13
C GLN A 48 1.76 -13.86 -18.61
N GLY A 49 2.58 -12.83 -18.33
CA GLY A 49 2.13 -11.55 -17.77
C GLY A 49 2.65 -11.31 -16.35
N THR A 50 2.16 -10.24 -15.70
CA THR A 50 2.55 -9.91 -14.33
C THR A 50 1.92 -10.88 -13.35
N ALA A 51 2.74 -11.54 -12.53
CA ALA A 51 2.30 -12.50 -11.52
C ALA A 51 2.77 -12.08 -10.12
N VAL A 52 1.91 -12.28 -9.13
CA VAL A 52 2.23 -12.09 -7.71
C VAL A 52 2.91 -13.35 -7.18
N PHE A 53 4.09 -13.21 -6.55
CA PHE A 53 4.79 -14.31 -5.92
C PHE A 53 4.30 -14.52 -4.48
N LEU A 54 3.80 -15.72 -4.20
CA LEU A 54 3.40 -16.16 -2.86
C LEU A 54 4.45 -17.15 -2.34
N PRO A 55 5.30 -16.75 -1.37
CA PRO A 55 6.20 -17.69 -0.72
C PRO A 55 5.39 -18.73 0.08
N ARG A 56 5.80 -20.00 0.03
CA ARG A 56 5.32 -21.04 0.93
C ARG A 56 6.13 -21.07 2.21
#